data_AF-A0A2D9P7S1-F1
#
_entry.id   AF-A0A2D9P7S1-F1
#
_cell.length_a   1.000
_cell.length_b   1.000
_cell.length_c   1.000
_cell.angle_alpha   90.00
_cell.angle_beta   90.00
_cell.angle_gamma   90.00
#
_symmetry.space_group_name_H-M   'P 1'
#
loop_
_entity.id
_entity.type
_entity.pdbx_description
1 polymer ?
#
loop_
_entity_poly.entity_id
_entity_poly.type
_entity_poly.pdbx_seq_one_letter_code
_entity_poly.pdbx_strand_id
1 'polypeptide(L)'
;MNLIKNKMREGFTLVEILIVVVIIGILATIAIPAYFRYVERGYASDAKVQIKNIAQSAEIFYQEQQDWPADWQEMNAQGYLDIKTSTTKKWEFDCSWPDVEGGMLSGGTITATSLPDMPGGEGKSLTFNWEEGTYTGYGQKDQSQ
;
A
#
# COMPACT_ATOMS: atom_id res chain seq x y z
N MET A 1 -10.01 55.04 -40.49
CA MET A 1 -9.00 55.33 -39.46
C MET A 1 -9.36 54.49 -38.23
N ASN A 2 -8.70 53.34 -38.04
CA ASN A 2 -9.01 52.44 -36.92
C ASN A 2 -8.19 52.86 -35.70
N LEU A 3 -8.90 53.25 -34.63
CA LEU A 3 -8.32 53.54 -33.32
C LEU A 3 -8.21 52.22 -32.53
N ILE A 4 -7.00 51.70 -32.39
CA ILE A 4 -6.74 50.58 -31.49
C ILE A 4 -6.78 51.12 -30.06
N LYS A 5 -7.90 50.89 -29.35
CA LYS A 5 -8.01 51.16 -27.91
C LYS A 5 -7.13 50.17 -27.16
N ASN A 6 -6.01 50.65 -26.62
CA ASN A 6 -5.17 49.88 -25.71
C ASN A 6 -5.92 49.76 -24.37
N LYS A 7 -6.55 48.61 -24.10
CA LYS A 7 -7.07 48.31 -22.76
C LYS A 7 -5.88 48.20 -21.82
N MET A 8 -5.75 49.12 -20.86
CA MET A 8 -4.80 48.94 -19.76
C MET A 8 -5.16 47.66 -19.03
N ARG A 9 -4.24 46.69 -19.02
CA ARG A 9 -4.36 45.48 -18.22
C ARG A 9 -4.11 45.89 -16.77
N GLU A 10 -5.15 45.89 -15.96
CA GLU A 10 -5.01 46.03 -14.50
C GLU A 10 -4.22 44.81 -13.98
N GLY A 11 -3.10 45.07 -13.32
CA GLY A 11 -2.26 44.05 -12.72
C GLY A 11 -2.70 43.75 -11.28
N PHE A 12 -2.37 42.55 -10.78
CA PHE A 12 -2.60 42.17 -9.40
C PHE A 12 -1.86 43.08 -8.43
N THR A 13 -2.48 43.40 -7.30
CA THR A 13 -1.86 44.13 -6.19
C THR A 13 -1.03 43.20 -5.32
N LEU A 14 0.00 43.74 -4.66
CA LEU A 14 0.81 42.99 -3.69
C LEU A 14 -0.02 42.47 -2.51
N VAL A 15 -1.04 43.24 -2.10
CA VAL A 15 -1.93 42.89 -0.99
C VAL A 15 -2.80 41.69 -1.35
N GLU A 16 -3.28 41.59 -2.60
CA GLU A 16 -4.04 40.43 -3.06
C GLU A 16 -3.21 39.15 -3.02
N ILE A 17 -1.95 39.19 -3.47
CA ILE A 17 -1.06 38.03 -3.40
C ILE A 17 -0.72 37.67 -1.95
N LEU A 18 -0.55 38.66 -1.06
CA LEU A 18 -0.26 38.42 0.36
C LEU A 18 -1.40 37.64 1.05
N ILE A 19 -2.65 38.05 0.86
CA ILE A 19 -3.80 37.38 1.48
C ILE A 19 -3.94 35.95 0.92
N VAL A 20 -3.74 35.76 -0.38
CA VAL A 20 -3.80 34.43 -1.00
C VAL A 20 -2.75 33.48 -0.41
N VAL A 21 -1.50 33.93 -0.24
CA VAL A 21 -0.44 33.10 0.35
C VAL A 21 -0.75 32.74 1.81
N VAL A 22 -1.32 33.67 2.59
CA VAL A 22 -1.75 33.40 3.97
C VAL A 22 -2.83 32.32 4.02
N ILE A 23 -3.85 32.40 3.15
CA ILE A 23 -4.92 31.40 3.09
C ILE A 23 -4.37 30.03 2.69
N ILE A 24 -3.52 29.96 1.66
CA ILE A 24 -2.88 28.71 1.22
C ILE A 24 -2.02 28.13 2.35
N GLY A 25 -1.31 28.96 3.10
CA GLY A 25 -0.52 28.54 4.25
C GLY A 25 -1.37 27.84 5.31
N ILE A 26 -2.52 28.41 5.68
CA ILE A 26 -3.44 27.82 6.66
C ILE A 26 -3.95 26.46 6.16
N LEU A 27 -4.40 26.39 4.91
CA LEU A 27 -4.94 25.16 4.31
C LEU A 27 -3.87 24.06 4.22
N ALA A 28 -2.64 24.41 3.85
CA ALA A 28 -1.53 23.47 3.71
C ALA A 28 -1.23 22.74 5.03
N THR A 29 -1.31 23.43 6.17
CA THR A 29 -1.05 22.85 7.49
C THR A 29 -1.99 21.67 7.82
N ILE A 30 -3.24 21.72 7.34
CA ILE A 30 -4.24 20.65 7.56
C ILE A 30 -4.15 19.62 6.44
N ALA A 31 -4.01 20.06 5.20
CA ALA A 31 -4.05 19.20 4.02
C ALA A 31 -2.84 18.26 3.92
N ILE A 32 -1.63 18.75 4.21
CA ILE A 32 -0.38 17.97 4.06
C ILE A 32 -0.37 16.70 4.95
N PRO A 33 -0.58 16.77 6.28
CA PRO A 33 -0.58 15.56 7.11
C PRO A 33 -1.73 14.60 6.76
N ALA A 34 -2.89 15.13 6.37
CA ALA A 34 -4.01 14.31 5.90
C ALA A 34 -3.68 13.57 4.60
N TYR A 35 -3.00 14.24 3.67
CA TYR A 35 -2.53 13.65 2.41
C TYR A 35 -1.54 12.51 2.66
N PHE A 36 -0.54 12.71 3.53
CA PHE A 36 0.42 11.65 3.85
C PHE A 36 -0.26 10.41 4.44
N ARG A 37 -1.19 10.58 5.39
CA ARG A 37 -1.98 9.46 5.93
C ARG A 37 -2.81 8.74 4.87
N TYR A 38 -3.36 9.48 3.90
CA TYR A 38 -4.10 8.89 2.79
C TYR A 38 -3.19 8.04 1.90
N VAL A 39 -2.01 8.56 1.55
CA VAL A 39 -1.02 7.85 0.74
C VAL A 39 -0.50 6.60 1.47
N GLU A 40 -0.21 6.68 2.77
CA GLU A 40 0.20 5.53 3.60
C GLU A 40 -0.85 4.42 3.61
N ARG A 41 -2.14 4.77 3.74
CA ARG A 41 -3.23 3.79 3.64
C ARG A 41 -3.33 3.17 2.25
N GLY A 42 -3.05 3.94 1.21
CA GLY A 42 -2.93 3.43 -0.16
C GLY A 42 -1.88 2.33 -0.26
N TYR A 43 -0.68 2.60 0.26
CA TYR A 43 0.39 1.59 0.28
C TYR A 43 0.06 0.34 1.10
N ALA A 44 -0.57 0.50 2.26
CA ALA A 44 -1.02 -0.65 3.05
C ALA A 44 -2.10 -1.47 2.31
N SER A 45 -2.99 -0.79 1.59
CA SER A 45 -3.99 -1.45 0.74
C SER A 45 -3.34 -2.21 -0.41
N ASP A 46 -2.30 -1.64 -1.04
CA ASP A 46 -1.54 -2.32 -2.08
C ASP A 46 -0.89 -3.60 -1.55
N ALA A 47 -0.21 -3.53 -0.40
CA ALA A 47 0.39 -4.70 0.25
C ALA A 47 -0.68 -5.76 0.57
N LYS A 48 -1.83 -5.34 1.11
CA LYS A 48 -2.96 -6.23 1.41
C LYS A 48 -3.44 -7.00 0.17
N VAL A 49 -3.54 -6.34 -0.98
CA VAL A 49 -3.92 -6.99 -2.23
C VAL A 49 -2.88 -8.03 -2.64
N GLN A 50 -1.58 -7.73 -2.52
CA GLN A 50 -0.52 -8.68 -2.86
C GLN A 50 -0.52 -9.89 -1.92
N ILE A 51 -0.64 -9.68 -0.60
CA ILE A 51 -0.75 -10.76 0.38
C ILE A 51 -1.95 -11.66 0.06
N LYS A 52 -3.12 -11.07 -0.25
CA LYS A 52 -4.30 -11.84 -0.63
C LYS A 52 -4.07 -12.68 -1.89
N ASN A 53 -3.39 -12.12 -2.89
CA ASN A 53 -3.06 -12.86 -4.11
C ASN A 53 -2.12 -14.03 -3.82
N ILE A 54 -1.09 -13.80 -3.00
CA ILE A 54 -0.16 -14.86 -2.54
C ILE A 54 -0.94 -15.97 -1.82
N ALA A 55 -1.80 -15.61 -0.87
CA ALA A 55 -2.63 -16.55 -0.13
C ALA A 55 -3.50 -17.41 -1.07
N GLN A 56 -4.22 -16.77 -1.99
CA GLN A 56 -5.08 -17.47 -2.93
C GLN A 56 -4.27 -18.39 -3.87
N SER A 57 -3.12 -17.94 -4.37
CA SER A 57 -2.24 -18.77 -5.20
C SER A 57 -1.70 -19.97 -4.42
N ALA A 58 -1.41 -19.83 -3.12
CA ALA A 58 -0.97 -20.93 -2.27
C ALA A 58 -2.08 -21.97 -2.05
N GLU A 59 -3.33 -21.54 -1.90
CA GLU A 59 -4.47 -22.46 -1.82
C GLU A 59 -4.68 -23.25 -3.12
N ILE A 60 -4.47 -22.61 -4.28
CA ILE A 60 -4.55 -23.28 -5.59
C ILE A 60 -3.40 -24.29 -5.71
N PHE A 61 -2.19 -23.89 -5.35
CA PHE A 61 -1.02 -24.76 -5.36
C PHE A 61 -1.24 -26.00 -4.49
N TYR A 62 -1.74 -25.83 -3.27
CA TYR A 62 -2.06 -26.94 -2.37
C TYR A 62 -3.14 -27.87 -2.95
N GLN A 63 -4.16 -27.33 -3.61
CA GLN A 63 -5.20 -28.16 -4.27
C GLN A 63 -4.62 -29.02 -5.39
N GLU A 64 -3.65 -28.52 -6.15
CA GLU A 64 -3.06 -29.24 -7.28
C GLU A 64 -1.94 -30.20 -6.87
N GLN A 65 -1.03 -29.75 -6.01
CA GLN A 65 0.18 -30.49 -5.62
C GLN A 65 0.01 -31.30 -4.33
N GLN A 66 -1.07 -31.05 -3.57
CA GLN A 66 -1.32 -31.65 -2.24
C GLN A 66 -0.23 -31.34 -1.20
N ASP A 67 0.56 -30.29 -1.45
CA ASP A 67 1.61 -29.79 -0.56
C ASP A 67 1.67 -28.27 -0.65
N TRP A 68 2.15 -27.61 0.38
CA TRP A 68 2.34 -26.16 0.36
C TRP A 68 3.63 -25.79 -0.40
N PRO A 69 3.67 -24.63 -1.09
CA PRO A 69 4.90 -24.18 -1.72
C PRO A 69 5.96 -23.85 -0.67
N ALA A 70 7.25 -23.86 -0.99
CA ALA A 70 8.28 -23.44 -0.04
C ALA A 70 8.19 -21.94 0.25
N ASP A 71 7.94 -21.13 -0.79
CA ASP A 71 7.82 -19.68 -0.72
C ASP A 71 6.95 -19.14 -1.88
N TRP A 72 6.79 -17.81 -1.94
CA TRP A 72 6.02 -17.19 -3.03
C TRP A 72 6.75 -17.21 -4.37
N GLN A 73 8.09 -17.32 -4.36
CA GLN A 73 8.94 -17.36 -5.56
C GLN A 73 8.73 -18.67 -6.32
N GLU A 74 8.56 -19.79 -5.62
CA GLU A 74 8.21 -21.07 -6.23
C GLU A 74 6.88 -20.97 -7.00
N MET A 75 5.85 -20.39 -6.38
CA MET A 75 4.55 -20.18 -7.04
C MET A 75 4.68 -19.31 -8.29
N ASN A 76 5.53 -18.28 -8.24
CA ASN A 76 5.79 -17.40 -9.37
C ASN A 76 6.55 -18.15 -10.50
N ALA A 77 7.54 -18.96 -10.14
CA ALA A 77 8.30 -19.77 -11.09
C ALA A 77 7.44 -20.84 -11.79
N GLN A 78 6.47 -21.42 -11.07
CA GLN A 78 5.54 -22.42 -11.60
C GLN A 78 4.30 -21.80 -12.29
N GLY A 79 4.15 -20.47 -12.27
CA GLY A 79 3.10 -19.75 -12.99
C GLY A 79 1.76 -19.63 -12.25
N TYR A 80 1.69 -19.98 -10.97
CA TYR A 80 0.49 -19.81 -10.12
C TYR A 80 0.28 -18.38 -9.64
N LEU A 81 1.35 -17.57 -9.69
CA LEU A 81 1.39 -16.22 -9.16
C LEU A 81 2.18 -15.34 -10.15
N ASP A 82 1.77 -14.08 -10.33
CA ASP A 82 2.56 -13.09 -11.08
C ASP A 82 2.72 -11.84 -10.22
N ILE A 83 3.87 -11.75 -9.53
CA ILE A 83 4.26 -10.54 -8.82
C ILE A 83 5.26 -9.77 -9.66
N LYS A 84 4.87 -8.58 -10.08
CA LYS A 84 5.72 -7.65 -10.83
C LYS A 84 6.98 -7.31 -10.02
N THR A 85 8.11 -7.19 -10.71
CA THR A 85 9.39 -6.75 -10.11
C THR A 85 9.29 -5.37 -9.43
N SER A 86 8.36 -4.51 -9.87
CA SER A 86 8.10 -3.23 -9.21
C SER A 86 7.54 -3.37 -7.80
N THR A 87 6.84 -4.48 -7.53
CA THR A 87 6.27 -4.81 -6.23
C THR A 87 7.33 -5.42 -5.34
N THR A 88 8.15 -6.34 -5.87
CA THR A 88 9.23 -7.00 -5.10
C THR A 88 10.36 -6.05 -4.70
N LYS A 89 10.52 -4.92 -5.41
CA LYS A 89 11.41 -3.82 -4.96
C LYS A 89 10.86 -3.03 -3.79
N LYS A 90 9.54 -2.97 -3.64
CA LYS A 90 8.86 -2.18 -2.61
C LYS A 90 8.53 -3.01 -1.37
N TRP A 91 8.25 -4.29 -1.57
CA TRP A 91 7.77 -5.22 -0.55
C TRP A 91 8.54 -6.52 -0.65
N GLU A 92 9.06 -6.95 0.49
CA GLU A 92 9.52 -8.31 0.72
C GLU A 92 8.41 -9.10 1.38
N PHE A 93 8.17 -10.34 0.93
CA PHE A 93 7.13 -11.20 1.47
C PHE A 93 7.75 -12.42 2.13
N ASP A 94 7.43 -12.61 3.40
CA ASP A 94 7.74 -13.81 4.17
C ASP A 94 6.44 -14.61 4.34
N CYS A 95 6.49 -15.90 3.99
CA CYS A 95 5.32 -16.76 3.99
C CYS A 95 5.56 -17.97 4.90
N SER A 96 4.67 -18.15 5.86
CA SER A 96 4.54 -19.35 6.68
C SER A 96 3.15 -19.92 6.43
N TRP A 97 3.09 -21.16 5.94
CA TRP A 97 1.84 -21.79 5.54
C TRP A 97 1.17 -22.49 6.72
N PRO A 98 -0.18 -22.55 6.73
CA PRO A 98 -0.92 -23.23 7.80
C PRO A 98 -0.84 -24.75 7.66
N ASP A 99 -0.77 -25.44 8.79
CA ASP A 99 -0.88 -26.91 8.82
C ASP A 99 -2.34 -27.34 8.92
N VAL A 100 -2.66 -28.54 8.42
CA VAL A 100 -4.00 -29.13 8.55
C VAL A 100 -4.03 -30.05 9.77
N GLU A 101 -4.41 -29.51 10.93
CA GLU A 101 -4.64 -30.31 12.14
C GLU A 101 -6.14 -30.54 12.36
N GLY A 102 -6.56 -31.81 12.35
CA GLY A 102 -7.96 -32.18 12.64
C GLY A 102 -8.99 -31.69 11.62
N GLY A 103 -8.58 -31.32 10.41
CA GLY A 103 -9.45 -30.79 9.35
C GLY A 103 -9.70 -29.28 9.43
N MET A 104 -8.99 -28.57 10.32
CA MET A 104 -8.94 -27.10 10.34
C MET A 104 -7.51 -26.65 10.00
N LEU A 105 -7.41 -25.50 9.32
CA LEU A 105 -6.13 -24.83 9.14
C LEU A 105 -5.72 -24.23 10.48
N SER A 106 -4.50 -24.52 10.94
CA SER A 106 -3.93 -23.94 12.15
C SER A 106 -2.64 -23.20 11.83
N GLY A 107 -2.49 -21.99 12.40
CA GLY A 107 -1.35 -21.13 12.14
C GLY A 107 -1.33 -20.51 10.74
N GLY A 108 -0.13 -20.25 10.25
CA GLY A 108 0.11 -19.62 8.96
C GLY A 108 0.07 -18.09 9.02
N THR A 109 1.14 -17.45 8.55
CA THR A 109 1.20 -16.00 8.41
C THR A 109 1.86 -15.61 7.09
N ILE A 110 1.36 -14.53 6.47
CA ILE A 110 2.06 -13.88 5.36
C ILE A 110 2.38 -12.47 5.79
N THR A 111 3.67 -12.14 5.84
CA THR A 111 4.16 -10.81 6.24
C THR A 111 4.75 -10.09 5.04
N ALA A 112 4.23 -8.91 4.72
CA ALA A 112 4.83 -7.98 3.77
C ALA A 112 5.61 -6.90 4.51
N THR A 113 6.91 -6.78 4.25
CA THR A 113 7.80 -5.77 4.84
C THR A 113 8.25 -4.77 3.78
N SER A 114 8.11 -3.47 4.05
CA SER A 114 8.51 -2.43 3.11
C SER A 114 10.03 -2.26 3.03
N LEU A 115 10.51 -2.17 1.79
CA LEU A 115 11.92 -2.01 1.44
C LEU A 115 12.30 -0.52 1.23
N PRO A 116 13.60 -0.17 1.14
CA PRO A 116 14.06 1.22 0.97
C PRO A 116 13.47 1.95 -0.25
N ASP A 117 13.16 1.22 -1.33
CA ASP A 117 12.61 1.80 -2.57
C ASP A 117 11.12 2.15 -2.46
N MET A 118 10.48 1.86 -1.33
CA MET A 118 9.07 2.13 -1.08
C MET A 118 8.87 3.60 -0.65
N PRO A 119 8.10 4.43 -1.39
CA PRO A 119 8.01 5.87 -1.09
C PRO A 119 7.34 6.22 0.26
N GLY A 120 6.58 5.29 0.83
CA GLY A 120 5.98 5.41 2.17
C GLY A 120 6.92 5.06 3.32
N GLY A 121 8.18 4.77 3.05
CA GLY A 121 9.22 4.48 4.04
C GLY A 121 9.48 2.98 4.24
N GLU A 122 10.69 2.68 4.68
CA GLU A 122 11.18 1.33 4.98
C GLU A 122 10.69 0.82 6.35
N GLY A 123 10.65 -0.51 6.50
CA GLY A 123 10.44 -1.17 7.79
C GLY A 123 8.98 -1.21 8.26
N LYS A 124 8.03 -0.93 7.38
CA LYS A 124 6.59 -1.09 7.65
C LYS A 124 6.19 -2.52 7.34
N SER A 125 5.68 -3.24 8.32
CA SER A 125 5.19 -4.61 8.14
C SER A 125 3.67 -4.69 8.20
N LEU A 126 3.08 -5.45 7.28
CA LEU A 126 1.68 -5.86 7.28
C LEU A 126 1.64 -7.39 7.31
N THR A 127 1.05 -7.96 8.35
CA THR A 127 0.94 -9.41 8.52
C THR A 127 -0.51 -9.83 8.37
N PHE A 128 -0.74 -10.88 7.59
CA PHE A 128 -2.00 -11.59 7.52
C PHE A 128 -1.89 -12.88 8.34
N ASN A 129 -2.82 -13.09 9.27
CA ASN A 129 -2.93 -14.33 10.03
C ASN A 129 -4.07 -15.17 9.43
N TRP A 130 -3.75 -16.40 9.03
CA TRP A 130 -4.71 -17.29 8.36
C TRP A 130 -5.75 -17.86 9.31
N GLU A 131 -5.35 -18.14 10.56
CA GLU A 131 -6.21 -18.71 11.59
C GLU A 131 -7.32 -17.73 12.00
N GLU A 132 -6.96 -16.46 12.18
CA GLU A 132 -7.90 -15.41 12.58
C GLU A 132 -8.57 -14.72 11.38
N GLY A 133 -8.02 -14.86 10.17
CA GLY A 133 -8.44 -14.10 8.99
C GLY A 133 -8.22 -12.59 9.13
N THR A 134 -7.34 -12.17 10.05
CA THR A 134 -7.09 -10.77 10.40
C THR A 134 -5.81 -10.26 9.77
N TYR A 135 -5.78 -8.94 9.56
CA TYR A 135 -4.56 -8.23 9.18
C TYR A 135 -4.08 -7.43 10.40
N THR A 136 -2.78 -7.46 10.66
CA THR A 136 -2.13 -6.74 11.76
C THR A 136 -0.96 -5.91 11.24
N GLY A 137 -0.67 -4.79 11.91
CA GLY A 137 0.44 -3.89 11.53
C GLY A 137 0.02 -2.73 10.61
N TYR A 138 0.87 -2.42 9.62
CA TYR A 138 0.83 -1.20 8.83
C TYR A 138 -0.52 -0.94 8.15
N GLY A 139 -1.08 0.26 8.37
CA GLY A 139 -2.35 0.70 7.79
C GLY A 139 -3.60 0.04 8.36
N GLN A 140 -3.46 -0.88 9.33
CA GLN A 140 -4.60 -1.33 10.14
C GLN A 140 -4.89 -0.30 11.23
N LYS A 141 -6.16 -0.23 11.65
CA LYS A 141 -6.49 0.51 12.87
C LYS A 141 -5.89 -0.29 14.02
N ASP A 142 -4.97 0.32 14.75
CA ASP A 142 -4.40 -0.24 15.96
C ASP A 142 -5.56 -0.72 16.86
N GLN A 143 -5.66 -2.03 17.11
CA GLN A 143 -6.65 -2.59 18.03
C GLN A 143 -6.21 -2.42 19.50
N SER A 144 -5.56 -1.31 19.81
CA SER A 144 -5.23 -0.91 21.17
C SER A 144 -5.82 0.46 21.49
N GLN A 145 -7.13 0.47 21.76
CA GLN A 145 -7.80 1.39 22.67
C GLN A 145 -8.79 0.63 23.53
#